data_AF-A0A0V1G2G9-F1
#
_entry.id   AF-A0A0V1G2G9-F1
#
_cell.length_a   1.000
_cell.length_b   1.000
_cell.length_c   1.000
_cell.angle_alpha   90.00
_cell.angle_beta   90.00
_cell.angle_gamma   90.00
#
_symmetry.space_group_name_H-M   'P 1'
#
loop_
_entity.id
_entity.type
_entity.pdbx_description
1 polymer ?
#
loop_
_entity_poly.entity_id
_entity_poly.type
_entity_poly.pdbx_seq_one_letter_code
_entity_poly.pdbx_strand_id
1 'polypeptide(L)'
;MCRAFKSEHFQLSLAYLADIFEALNSLNLKLQRANANVMAHYDIVQSFIAKISLWLKQVERENLTWFLRLNELFSDKCIKEDLKKIIKGHLRSLQDEFFHYFPNVEPENLIFKPVRNPFLVNVEDLPHDFQEEAIELQFNSLAKDSFESMPFENFWVKLQAECYKISSQSLRILVPFSSKYLCEMEYLIRNTETGYTLRATCDVPHHPLHQE
;
A
#
# COMPACT_ATOMS: atom_id res chain seq x y z
N MET A 1 -4.92 -32.09 30.25
CA MET A 1 -4.91 -31.60 28.85
C MET A 1 -6.30 -31.06 28.54
N CYS A 2 -6.47 -29.73 28.47
CA CYS A 2 -7.79 -29.07 28.41
C CYS A 2 -8.61 -29.52 27.19
N ARG A 3 -9.87 -29.94 27.43
CA ARG A 3 -10.81 -30.39 26.38
C ARG A 3 -11.05 -29.36 25.27
N ALA A 4 -10.82 -28.07 25.53
CA ALA A 4 -11.00 -26.97 24.58
C ALA A 4 -10.15 -27.12 23.30
N PHE A 5 -8.91 -27.62 23.40
CA PHE A 5 -7.99 -27.80 22.26
C PHE A 5 -8.38 -28.95 21.31
N LYS A 6 -9.38 -29.76 21.69
CA LYS A 6 -9.86 -30.89 20.88
C LYS A 6 -11.13 -30.56 20.10
N SER A 7 -11.72 -29.37 20.25
CA SER A 7 -12.91 -29.03 19.48
C SER A 7 -12.53 -28.79 18.02
N GLU A 8 -13.28 -29.41 17.11
CA GLU A 8 -13.12 -29.24 15.66
C GLU A 8 -13.16 -27.76 15.27
N HIS A 9 -14.07 -26.99 15.87
CA HIS A 9 -14.18 -25.55 15.65
C HIS A 9 -12.88 -24.80 16.00
N PHE A 10 -12.26 -25.12 17.14
CA PHE A 10 -11.00 -24.49 17.56
C PHE A 10 -9.85 -24.85 16.61
N GLN A 11 -9.74 -26.13 16.22
CA GLN A 11 -8.67 -26.59 15.32
C GLN A 11 -8.76 -25.93 13.94
N LEU A 12 -9.96 -25.84 13.37
CA LEU A 12 -10.19 -25.17 12.10
C LEU A 12 -9.90 -23.66 12.18
N SER A 13 -10.35 -23.00 13.25
CA SER A 13 -10.07 -21.57 13.47
C SER A 13 -8.57 -21.31 13.60
N LEU A 14 -7.85 -22.18 14.32
CA LEU A 14 -6.40 -22.07 14.48
C LEU A 14 -5.65 -22.28 13.16
N ALA A 15 -6.06 -23.28 12.37
CA ALA A 15 -5.46 -23.54 11.05
C ALA A 15 -5.65 -22.35 10.10
N TYR A 16 -6.85 -21.79 10.06
CA TYR A 16 -7.14 -20.57 9.31
C TYR A 16 -6.23 -19.40 9.75
N LEU A 17 -6.10 -19.16 11.06
CA LEU A 17 -5.23 -18.09 11.55
C LEU A 17 -3.77 -18.33 11.18
N ALA A 18 -3.28 -19.57 11.27
CA ALA A 18 -1.93 -19.92 10.85
C ALA A 18 -1.69 -19.60 9.37
N ASP A 19 -2.66 -19.90 8.49
CA ASP A 19 -2.59 -19.56 7.07
C ASP A 19 -2.55 -18.03 6.84
N ILE A 20 -3.37 -17.26 7.56
CA ILE A 20 -3.35 -15.79 7.47
C ILE A 20 -2.03 -15.21 7.96
N PHE A 21 -1.51 -15.67 9.10
CA PHE A 21 -0.24 -15.18 9.64
C PHE A 21 0.93 -15.49 8.71
N GLU A 22 0.94 -16.66 8.07
CA GLU A 22 1.94 -16.97 7.06
C GLU A 22 1.84 -16.03 5.85
N ALA A 23 0.62 -15.75 5.37
CA ALA A 23 0.40 -14.81 4.28
C ALA A 23 0.87 -13.38 4.63
N LEU A 24 0.58 -12.91 5.85
CA LEU A 24 1.05 -11.61 6.35
C LEU A 24 2.57 -11.56 6.50
N ASN A 25 3.20 -12.64 6.99
CA ASN A 25 4.64 -12.73 7.06
C ASN A 25 5.29 -12.69 5.67
N SER A 26 4.70 -13.39 4.69
CA SER A 26 5.13 -13.34 3.29
C SER A 26 5.03 -11.92 2.70
N LEU A 27 3.93 -11.21 3.00
CA LEU A 27 3.77 -9.80 2.65
C LEU A 27 4.90 -8.94 3.25
N ASN A 28 5.13 -9.06 4.56
CA ASN A 28 6.16 -8.29 5.25
C ASN A 28 7.56 -8.53 4.67
N LEU A 29 7.92 -9.78 4.37
CA LEU A 29 9.20 -10.11 3.74
C LEU A 29 9.34 -9.51 2.34
N LYS A 30 8.24 -9.41 1.56
CA LYS A 30 8.26 -8.76 0.25
C LYS A 30 8.48 -7.26 0.37
N LEU A 31 7.81 -6.61 1.32
CA LEU A 31 7.99 -5.18 1.59
C LEU A 31 9.44 -4.88 1.99
N GLN A 32 10.01 -5.66 2.92
CA GLN A 32 11.42 -5.50 3.33
C GLN A 32 12.41 -5.65 2.17
N ARG A 33 12.14 -6.54 1.21
CA ARG A 33 13.01 -6.77 0.04
C ARG A 33 12.90 -5.69 -1.03
N ALA A 34 11.86 -4.85 -1.01
CA ALA A 34 11.59 -3.85 -2.04
C ALA A 34 12.52 -2.61 -1.98
N ASN A 35 13.54 -2.61 -1.12
CA ASN A 35 14.62 -1.61 -1.04
C ASN A 35 14.15 -0.14 -1.12
N ALA A 36 13.12 0.21 -0.34
CA ALA A 36 12.52 1.54 -0.27
C ALA A 36 11.90 2.10 -1.57
N ASN A 37 11.71 1.30 -2.62
CA ASN A 37 10.98 1.75 -3.82
C ASN A 37 9.48 1.85 -3.49
N VAL A 38 8.97 3.07 -3.37
CA VAL A 38 7.59 3.34 -2.94
C VAL A 38 6.56 2.75 -3.90
N MET A 39 6.84 2.75 -5.20
CA MET A 39 5.96 2.11 -6.19
C MET A 39 5.94 0.59 -6.05
N ALA A 40 7.09 -0.03 -5.73
CA ALA A 40 7.13 -1.46 -5.45
C ALA A 40 6.36 -1.82 -4.17
N HIS A 41 6.44 -0.99 -3.12
CA HIS A 41 5.65 -1.18 -1.90
C HIS A 41 4.14 -1.08 -2.20
N TYR A 42 3.74 -0.08 -2.98
CA TYR A 42 2.38 0.07 -3.47
C TYR A 42 1.89 -1.20 -4.19
N ASP A 43 2.63 -1.67 -5.21
CA ASP A 43 2.25 -2.84 -5.99
C ASP A 43 2.12 -4.10 -5.11
N ILE A 44 3.03 -4.27 -4.16
CA ILE A 44 3.01 -5.39 -3.22
C ILE A 44 1.75 -5.36 -2.35
N VAL A 45 1.41 -4.21 -1.75
CA VAL A 45 0.21 -4.07 -0.90
C VAL A 45 -1.07 -4.23 -1.71
N GLN A 46 -1.17 -3.59 -2.88
CA GLN A 46 -2.35 -3.73 -3.74
C GLN A 46 -2.55 -5.18 -4.18
N SER A 47 -1.46 -5.89 -4.51
CA SER A 47 -1.55 -7.32 -4.84
C SER A 47 -2.07 -8.16 -3.67
N PHE A 48 -1.80 -7.75 -2.42
CA PHE A 48 -2.26 -8.44 -1.22
C PHE A 48 -3.74 -8.14 -0.94
N ILE A 49 -4.16 -6.89 -1.07
CA ILE A 49 -5.57 -6.49 -1.00
C ILE A 49 -6.40 -7.27 -2.04
N ALA A 50 -5.91 -7.37 -3.28
CA ALA A 50 -6.57 -8.14 -4.33
C ALA A 50 -6.68 -9.63 -3.99
N LYS A 51 -5.69 -10.21 -3.30
CA LYS A 51 -5.78 -11.58 -2.78
C LYS A 51 -6.83 -11.73 -1.70
N ILE A 52 -6.94 -10.79 -0.75
CA ILE A 52 -8.01 -10.82 0.26
C ILE A 52 -9.38 -10.79 -0.42
N SER A 53 -9.58 -9.91 -1.40
CA SER A 53 -10.80 -9.85 -2.22
C SER A 53 -11.10 -11.18 -2.93
N LEU A 54 -10.07 -11.83 -3.47
CA LEU A 54 -10.22 -13.16 -4.07
C LEU A 54 -10.61 -14.19 -3.01
N TRP A 55 -9.91 -14.25 -1.88
CA TRP A 55 -10.19 -15.21 -0.80
C TRP A 55 -11.60 -15.08 -0.26
N LEU A 56 -12.11 -13.85 -0.08
CA LEU A 56 -13.51 -13.60 0.28
C LEU A 56 -14.49 -14.25 -0.70
N LYS A 57 -14.26 -14.10 -2.01
CA LYS A 57 -15.09 -14.71 -3.06
C LYS A 57 -14.97 -16.24 -3.07
N GLN A 58 -13.79 -16.78 -2.77
CA GLN A 58 -13.55 -18.23 -2.74
C GLN A 58 -14.19 -18.89 -1.53
N VAL A 59 -14.13 -18.26 -0.35
CA VAL A 59 -14.83 -18.73 0.86
C VAL A 59 -16.35 -18.77 0.62
N GLU A 60 -16.91 -17.81 -0.15
CA GLU A 60 -18.33 -17.87 -0.53
C GLU A 60 -18.68 -19.13 -1.32
N ARG A 61 -17.78 -19.55 -2.21
CA ARG A 61 -17.90 -20.74 -3.06
C ARG A 61 -17.44 -22.02 -2.36
N GLU A 62 -17.21 -21.97 -1.04
CA GLU A 62 -16.69 -23.07 -0.24
C GLU A 62 -15.33 -23.60 -0.71
N ASN A 63 -14.57 -22.76 -1.42
CA ASN A 63 -13.24 -23.10 -1.90
C ASN A 63 -12.18 -22.56 -0.92
N LEU A 64 -11.53 -23.48 -0.20
CA LEU A 64 -10.50 -23.18 0.80
C LEU A 64 -9.07 -23.42 0.30
N THR A 65 -8.86 -23.64 -1.00
CA THR A 65 -7.54 -23.98 -1.59
C THR A 65 -6.42 -23.00 -1.19
N TRP A 66 -6.76 -21.73 -0.92
CA TRP A 66 -5.78 -20.71 -0.51
C TRP A 66 -5.41 -20.73 0.98
N PHE A 67 -6.09 -21.54 1.78
CA PHE A 67 -5.84 -21.76 3.19
C PHE A 67 -5.38 -23.20 3.35
N LEU A 68 -4.09 -23.47 3.07
CA LEU A 68 -3.57 -24.83 2.95
C LEU A 68 -3.84 -25.68 4.20
N ARG A 69 -3.50 -25.17 5.39
CA ARG A 69 -3.69 -25.90 6.65
C ARG A 69 -5.17 -26.09 6.95
N LEU A 70 -5.97 -25.06 6.71
CA LEU A 70 -7.42 -25.16 6.87
C LEU A 70 -8.00 -26.22 5.93
N ASN A 71 -7.60 -26.22 4.66
CA ASN A 71 -8.09 -27.11 3.61
C ASN A 71 -7.70 -28.57 3.88
N GLU A 72 -6.47 -28.82 4.36
CA GLU A 72 -6.01 -30.16 4.76
C GLU A 72 -6.85 -30.74 5.90
N LEU A 73 -7.23 -29.94 6.89
CA LEU A 73 -8.11 -30.37 7.98
C LEU A 73 -9.56 -30.55 7.54
N PHE A 74 -9.93 -30.07 6.36
CA PHE A 74 -11.32 -29.99 5.89
C PHE A 74 -11.77 -31.13 4.97
N SER A 75 -10.86 -32.04 4.58
CA SER A 75 -11.11 -33.17 3.64
C SER A 75 -12.47 -33.85 3.87
N ASP A 76 -13.43 -33.59 2.97
CA ASP A 76 -14.78 -34.19 2.83
C ASP A 76 -15.95 -33.69 3.71
N LYS A 77 -15.88 -32.49 4.33
CA LYS A 77 -17.05 -31.89 5.03
C LYS A 77 -17.54 -30.62 4.34
N CYS A 78 -18.80 -30.22 4.59
CA CYS A 78 -19.30 -28.89 4.26
C CYS A 78 -18.90 -27.90 5.37
N ILE A 79 -18.44 -26.70 5.00
CA ILE A 79 -18.07 -25.64 5.95
C ILE A 79 -19.28 -25.28 6.78
N LYS A 80 -19.19 -25.47 8.10
CA LYS A 80 -20.23 -24.98 9.01
C LYS A 80 -20.41 -23.48 8.77
N GLU A 81 -21.65 -23.07 8.55
CA GLU A 81 -21.99 -21.69 8.21
C GLU A 81 -21.42 -20.68 9.22
N ASP A 82 -21.32 -21.05 10.50
CA ASP A 82 -20.70 -20.22 11.54
C ASP A 82 -19.21 -19.97 11.29
N LEU A 83 -18.45 -20.99 10.89
CA LEU A 83 -17.03 -20.85 10.56
C LEU A 83 -16.85 -20.01 9.29
N LYS A 84 -17.71 -20.22 8.29
CA LYS A 84 -17.74 -19.41 7.06
C LYS A 84 -17.93 -17.92 7.38
N LYS A 85 -18.87 -17.61 8.28
CA LYS A 85 -19.13 -16.24 8.76
C LYS A 85 -17.92 -15.65 9.50
N ILE A 86 -17.28 -16.42 10.37
CA ILE A 86 -16.08 -15.98 11.11
C ILE A 86 -14.95 -15.63 10.13
N ILE A 87 -14.63 -16.54 9.20
CA ILE A 87 -13.57 -16.33 8.21
C ILE A 87 -13.86 -15.09 7.36
N LYS A 88 -15.08 -14.96 6.84
CA LYS A 88 -15.48 -13.80 6.03
C LYS A 88 -15.43 -12.51 6.83
N GLY A 89 -15.89 -12.52 8.07
CA GLY A 89 -15.84 -11.37 8.97
C GLY A 89 -14.40 -10.91 9.18
N HIS A 90 -13.50 -11.84 9.53
CA HIS A 90 -12.09 -11.53 9.72
C HIS A 90 -11.41 -11.01 8.45
N LEU A 91 -11.64 -11.64 7.30
CA LEU A 91 -11.07 -11.17 6.02
C LEU A 91 -11.56 -9.76 5.64
N ARG A 92 -12.82 -9.43 5.90
CA ARG A 92 -13.35 -8.07 5.68
C ARG A 92 -12.69 -7.07 6.61
N SER A 93 -12.63 -7.36 7.91
CA SER A 93 -11.93 -6.48 8.86
C SER A 93 -10.46 -6.29 8.48
N LEU A 94 -9.77 -7.36 8.06
CA LEU A 94 -8.38 -7.25 7.59
C LEU A 94 -8.27 -6.35 6.36
N GLN A 95 -9.17 -6.51 5.38
CA GLN A 95 -9.23 -5.66 4.20
C GLN A 95 -9.52 -4.19 4.55
N ASP A 96 -10.44 -3.95 5.47
CA ASP A 96 -10.79 -2.60 5.93
C ASP A 96 -9.58 -1.93 6.60
N GLU A 97 -8.80 -2.67 7.41
CA GLU A 97 -7.54 -2.18 7.97
C GLU A 97 -6.52 -1.83 6.87
N PHE A 98 -6.38 -2.68 5.84
CA PHE A 98 -5.52 -2.34 4.71
C PHE A 98 -5.98 -1.08 4.00
N PHE A 99 -7.28 -0.89 3.77
CA PHE A 99 -7.80 0.33 3.16
C PHE A 99 -7.69 1.56 4.06
N HIS A 100 -7.70 1.37 5.37
CA HIS A 100 -7.49 2.46 6.33
C HIS A 100 -6.07 3.01 6.26
N TYR A 101 -5.06 2.14 6.26
CA TYR A 101 -3.64 2.56 6.20
C TYR A 101 -3.17 2.85 4.77
N PHE A 102 -3.67 2.12 3.79
CA PHE A 102 -3.30 2.20 2.38
C PHE A 102 -4.56 2.47 1.57
N PRO A 103 -5.01 3.74 1.50
CA PRO A 103 -6.22 4.08 0.78
C PRO A 103 -6.16 3.52 -0.63
N ASN A 104 -7.21 2.79 -1.00
CA ASN A 104 -7.31 2.17 -2.30
C ASN A 104 -7.27 3.27 -3.36
N VAL A 105 -6.20 3.29 -4.15
CA VAL A 105 -6.20 3.99 -5.41
C VAL A 105 -6.53 2.91 -6.41
N GLU A 106 -7.82 2.75 -6.72
CA GLU A 106 -8.21 1.74 -7.70
C GLU A 106 -7.34 1.92 -8.95
N PRO A 107 -6.86 0.86 -9.61
CA PRO A 107 -6.11 0.99 -10.86
C PRO A 107 -6.91 1.75 -11.94
N GLU A 108 -8.24 1.75 -11.81
CA GLU A 108 -9.21 2.50 -12.61
C GLU A 108 -9.29 3.98 -12.22
N ASN A 109 -8.79 4.36 -11.05
CA ASN A 109 -8.67 5.75 -10.65
C ASN A 109 -7.65 6.43 -11.58
N LEU A 110 -8.18 7.25 -12.49
CA LEU A 110 -7.43 7.93 -13.54
C LEU A 110 -6.32 8.83 -12.98
N ILE A 111 -6.42 9.17 -11.69
CA ILE A 111 -5.42 9.89 -10.90
C ILE A 111 -4.16 9.05 -10.62
N PHE A 112 -4.23 7.71 -10.60
CA PHE A 112 -3.03 6.89 -10.34
C PHE A 112 -2.05 6.84 -11.53
N LYS A 113 -2.57 6.97 -12.76
CA LYS A 113 -1.75 7.03 -13.98
C LYS A 113 -0.70 8.17 -13.94
N PRO A 114 -1.07 9.43 -13.65
CA PRO A 114 -0.10 10.52 -13.54
C PRO A 114 0.85 10.36 -12.36
N VAL A 115 0.43 9.72 -11.25
CA VAL A 115 1.37 9.40 -10.16
C VAL A 115 2.48 8.50 -10.68
N ARG A 116 2.17 7.44 -11.42
CA ARG A 116 3.19 6.51 -11.92
C ARG A 116 4.10 7.14 -12.96
N ASN A 117 3.54 7.88 -13.90
CA ASN A 117 4.31 8.63 -14.90
C ASN A 117 3.46 9.78 -15.46
N PRO A 118 3.73 11.05 -15.07
CA PRO A 118 2.93 12.18 -15.52
C PRO A 118 3.12 12.51 -17.01
N PHE A 119 4.22 12.06 -17.62
CA PHE A 119 4.59 12.38 -19.01
C PHE A 119 3.91 11.47 -20.04
N LEU A 120 3.21 10.41 -19.61
CA LEU A 120 2.60 9.41 -20.49
C LEU A 120 1.07 9.31 -20.34
N VAL A 121 0.44 10.32 -19.74
CA VAL A 121 -1.00 10.30 -19.44
C VAL A 121 -1.81 10.93 -20.56
N ASN A 122 -2.95 10.32 -20.88
CA ASN A 122 -3.98 11.00 -21.67
C ASN A 122 -4.66 12.07 -20.82
N VAL A 123 -4.46 13.34 -21.15
CA VAL A 123 -5.01 14.47 -20.38
C VAL A 123 -6.55 14.42 -20.34
N GLU A 124 -7.20 13.93 -21.39
CA GLU A 124 -8.67 13.81 -21.45
C GLU A 124 -9.24 12.80 -20.44
N ASP A 125 -8.42 11.85 -20.00
CA ASP A 125 -8.81 10.89 -18.96
C ASP A 125 -8.74 11.51 -17.55
N LEU A 126 -8.07 12.66 -17.37
CA LEU A 126 -7.86 13.24 -16.04
C LEU A 126 -9.07 14.07 -15.59
N PRO A 127 -9.33 14.17 -14.28
CA PRO A 127 -10.29 15.14 -13.76
C PRO A 127 -9.91 16.55 -14.20
N HIS A 128 -10.91 17.36 -14.56
CA HIS A 128 -10.74 18.69 -15.15
C HIS A 128 -9.71 19.57 -14.41
N ASP A 129 -9.73 19.53 -13.07
CA ASP A 129 -8.86 20.35 -12.23
C ASP A 129 -7.35 20.04 -12.37
N PHE A 130 -6.99 18.87 -12.90
CA PHE A 130 -5.61 18.43 -13.13
C PHE A 130 -5.15 18.60 -14.58
N GLN A 131 -6.06 18.86 -15.53
CA GLN A 131 -5.73 18.79 -16.96
C GLN A 131 -4.70 19.85 -17.38
N GLU A 132 -4.85 21.09 -16.92
CA GLU A 132 -3.91 22.18 -17.24
C GLU A 132 -2.51 21.91 -16.66
N GLU A 133 -2.40 21.58 -15.36
CA GLU A 133 -1.11 21.22 -14.74
C GLU A 133 -0.47 20.00 -15.43
N ALA A 134 -1.28 19.04 -15.89
CA ALA A 134 -0.77 17.85 -16.58
C ALA A 134 -0.16 18.22 -17.94
N ILE A 135 -0.79 19.14 -18.68
CA ILE A 135 -0.24 19.66 -19.94
C ILE A 135 1.08 20.39 -19.66
N GLU A 136 1.10 21.32 -18.71
CA GLU A 136 2.32 22.06 -18.36
C GLU A 136 3.47 21.12 -17.98
N LEU A 137 3.17 20.12 -17.15
CA LEU A 137 4.14 19.12 -16.73
C LEU A 137 4.64 18.25 -17.90
N GLN A 138 3.76 17.84 -18.81
CA GLN A 138 4.13 17.02 -19.98
C GLN A 138 5.12 17.72 -20.91
N PHE A 139 5.03 19.04 -21.03
CA PHE A 139 5.92 19.86 -21.86
C PHE A 139 7.11 20.45 -21.08
N ASN A 140 7.26 20.16 -19.79
CA ASN A 140 8.39 20.61 -18.97
C ASN A 140 9.58 19.64 -19.07
N SER A 141 10.55 19.96 -19.93
CA SER A 141 11.75 19.13 -20.13
C SER A 141 12.62 19.02 -18.87
N LEU A 142 12.72 20.07 -18.06
CA LEU A 142 13.51 20.07 -16.82
C LEU A 142 12.89 19.17 -15.75
N ALA A 143 11.55 19.13 -15.69
CA ALA A 143 10.82 18.18 -14.85
C ALA A 143 11.06 16.75 -15.32
N LYS A 144 11.08 16.50 -16.64
CA LYS A 144 11.37 15.17 -17.19
C LYS A 144 12.78 14.69 -16.85
N ASP A 145 13.78 15.55 -17.01
CA ASP A 145 15.16 15.25 -16.60
C ASP A 145 15.23 14.99 -15.09
N SER A 146 14.49 15.79 -14.30
CA SER A 146 14.39 15.58 -12.84
C SER A 146 13.80 14.21 -12.53
N PHE A 147 12.71 13.80 -13.18
CA PHE A 147 12.05 12.51 -12.98
C PHE A 147 12.96 11.31 -13.24
N GLU A 148 13.83 11.40 -14.25
CA GLU A 148 14.77 10.32 -14.60
C GLU A 148 16.03 10.32 -13.70
N SER A 149 16.38 11.47 -13.13
CA SER A 149 17.64 11.68 -12.41
C SER A 149 17.57 11.54 -10.89
N MET A 150 16.38 11.54 -10.29
CA MET A 150 16.22 11.55 -8.82
C MET A 150 15.23 10.49 -8.30
N PRO A 151 15.26 10.19 -6.99
CA PRO A 151 14.27 9.31 -6.38
C PRO A 151 12.84 9.82 -6.61
N PHE A 152 11.92 8.88 -6.83
CA PHE A 152 10.56 9.15 -7.24
C PHE A 152 9.80 10.04 -6.24
N GLU A 153 10.06 9.85 -4.95
CA GLU A 153 9.47 10.62 -3.86
C GLU A 153 9.94 12.08 -3.90
N ASN A 154 11.24 12.29 -4.15
CA ASN A 154 11.85 13.61 -4.20
C ASN A 154 11.36 14.41 -5.41
N PHE A 155 11.10 13.74 -6.53
CA PHE A 155 10.51 14.37 -7.70
C PHE A 155 9.15 15.00 -7.37
N TRP A 156 8.26 14.25 -6.72
CA TRP A 156 6.94 14.75 -6.35
C TRP A 156 7.00 15.87 -5.33
N VAL A 157 7.92 15.82 -4.36
CA VAL A 157 8.16 16.92 -3.41
C VAL A 157 8.65 18.18 -4.14
N LYS A 158 9.59 18.05 -5.08
CA LYS A 158 10.11 19.19 -5.84
C LYS A 158 9.03 19.88 -6.69
N LEU A 159 8.15 19.10 -7.31
CA LEU A 159 7.06 19.62 -8.15
C LEU A 159 5.98 20.37 -7.38
N GLN A 160 5.96 20.30 -6.05
CA GLN A 160 4.92 20.93 -5.24
C GLN A 160 4.85 22.45 -5.40
N ALA A 161 5.96 23.09 -5.79
CA ALA A 161 6.02 24.52 -6.07
C ALA A 161 5.51 24.93 -7.47
N GLU A 162 5.47 23.99 -8.43
CA GLU A 162 5.15 24.26 -9.84
C GLU A 162 3.80 23.66 -10.24
N CYS A 163 3.52 22.41 -9.85
CA CYS A 163 2.29 21.67 -10.17
C CYS A 163 1.65 21.15 -8.88
N TYR A 164 1.15 22.07 -8.05
CA TYR A 164 0.69 21.78 -6.69
C TYR A 164 -0.40 20.70 -6.66
N LYS A 165 -1.40 20.75 -7.53
CA LYS A 165 -2.54 19.81 -7.45
C LYS A 165 -2.09 18.39 -7.76
N ILE A 166 -1.38 18.18 -8.86
CA ILE A 166 -0.88 16.86 -9.25
C ILE A 166 0.14 16.36 -8.22
N SER A 167 1.09 17.20 -7.82
CA SER A 167 2.11 16.85 -6.81
C SER A 167 1.47 16.46 -5.47
N SER A 168 0.56 17.28 -4.94
CA SER A 168 -0.12 17.04 -3.67
C SER A 168 -0.87 15.72 -3.71
N GLN A 169 -1.59 15.46 -4.80
CA GLN A 169 -2.33 14.22 -4.96
C GLN A 169 -1.41 12.99 -5.10
N SER A 170 -0.29 13.11 -5.83
CA SER A 170 0.74 12.07 -5.89
C SER A 170 1.31 11.77 -4.51
N LEU A 171 1.69 12.80 -3.73
CA LEU A 171 2.25 12.62 -2.40
C LEU A 171 1.28 11.94 -1.44
N ARG A 172 -0.01 12.30 -1.46
CA ARG A 172 -1.05 11.64 -0.66
C ARG A 172 -1.13 10.13 -0.91
N ILE A 173 -0.88 9.71 -2.14
CA ILE A 173 -0.87 8.30 -2.53
C ILE A 173 0.42 7.60 -2.09
N LEU A 174 1.55 8.30 -2.14
CA LEU A 174 2.88 7.73 -1.91
C LEU A 174 3.28 7.66 -0.45
N VAL A 175 2.81 8.59 0.37
CA VAL A 175 3.16 8.70 1.79
C VAL A 175 2.97 7.38 2.55
N PRO A 176 1.83 6.66 2.44
CA PRO A 176 1.65 5.41 3.17
C PRO A 176 2.74 4.37 2.89
N PHE A 177 3.36 4.45 1.72
CA PHE A 177 4.36 3.49 1.23
C PHE A 177 5.79 3.98 1.40
N SER A 178 5.96 5.19 1.92
CA SER A 178 7.24 5.87 2.00
C SER A 178 8.02 5.55 3.26
N SER A 179 9.36 5.59 3.13
CA SER A 179 10.24 5.49 4.28
C SER A 179 10.12 6.72 5.19
N LYS A 180 10.71 6.64 6.39
CA LYS A 180 10.68 7.66 7.47
C LYS A 180 10.84 9.11 7.00
N TYR A 181 11.60 9.34 5.92
CA TYR A 181 11.88 10.66 5.34
C TYR A 181 10.64 11.42 4.85
N LEU A 182 9.68 10.74 4.22
CA LEU A 182 8.45 11.39 3.73
C LEU A 182 7.45 11.63 4.88
N CYS A 183 7.42 10.79 5.91
CA CYS A 183 6.67 11.08 7.14
C CYS A 183 7.15 12.38 7.82
N GLU A 184 8.47 12.61 7.84
CA GLU A 184 9.05 13.86 8.35
C GLU A 184 8.69 15.05 7.44
N MET A 185 8.72 14.88 6.12
CA MET A 185 8.32 15.94 5.18
C MET A 185 6.83 16.29 5.24
N GLU A 186 5.95 15.30 5.40
CA GLU A 186 4.52 15.58 5.62
C GLU A 186 4.24 16.31 6.92
N TYR A 187 4.95 15.96 8.00
CA TYR A 187 4.86 16.68 9.26
C TYR A 187 5.23 18.15 9.04
N LEU A 188 6.25 18.42 8.22
CA LEU A 188 6.64 19.78 7.85
C LEU A 188 5.56 20.45 6.98
N ILE A 189 5.02 19.78 5.96
CA ILE A 189 3.97 20.32 5.07
C ILE A 189 2.71 20.70 5.88
N ARG A 190 2.21 19.80 6.74
CA ARG A 190 1.07 20.07 7.63
C ARG A 190 1.31 21.27 8.55
N ASN A 191 2.54 21.45 9.02
CA ASN A 191 2.90 22.56 9.90
C ASN A 191 3.14 23.88 9.14
N THR A 192 3.48 23.83 7.85
CA THR A 192 3.56 25.03 6.99
C THR A 192 2.18 25.60 6.64
N GLU A 193 1.15 24.76 6.51
CA GLU A 193 -0.25 25.22 6.37
C GLU A 193 -0.78 25.91 7.65
N THR A 194 -0.13 25.70 8.80
CA THR A 194 -0.44 26.37 10.08
C THR A 194 0.42 27.61 10.39
N GLY A 195 1.20 28.12 9.45
CA GLY A 195 1.82 29.45 9.57
C GLY A 195 3.08 29.56 10.44
N TYR A 196 3.92 28.52 10.48
CA TYR A 196 5.27 28.64 11.05
C TYR A 196 6.36 28.33 10.00
N THR A 197 7.04 29.38 9.55
CA THR A 197 8.25 29.32 8.71
C THR A 197 9.46 28.95 9.56
N LEU A 198 10.12 27.81 9.32
CA LEU A 198 11.52 27.60 9.74
C LEU A 198 12.31 26.71 8.77
N ARG A 199 13.20 27.39 8.04
CA ARG A 199 14.57 27.07 7.59
C ARG A 199 15.03 25.60 7.68
N ALA A 200 15.27 25.01 6.51
CA ALA A 200 16.04 23.77 6.37
C ALA A 200 17.50 23.98 6.81
N THR A 201 17.95 23.21 7.79
CA THR A 201 19.38 22.88 7.95
C THR A 201 19.50 21.37 7.79
N CYS A 202 20.04 20.97 6.65
CA CYS A 202 20.52 19.62 6.41
C CYS A 202 21.75 19.41 7.30
N ASP A 203 21.62 18.61 8.36
CA ASP A 203 22.77 17.96 9.00
C ASP A 203 22.46 16.46 9.07
N VAL A 204 23.05 15.71 8.15
CA VAL A 204 23.11 14.25 8.18
C VAL A 204 24.26 13.88 9.12
N PRO A 205 24.05 13.16 10.24
CA PRO A 205 25.17 12.62 10.98
C PRO A 205 25.76 11.46 10.17
N HIS A 206 26.94 11.68 9.61
CA HIS A 206 27.83 10.59 9.20
C HIS A 206 28.10 9.71 10.42
N HIS A 207 27.58 8.48 10.42
CA HIS A 207 28.03 7.46 11.35
C HIS A 207 29.32 6.85 10.78
N PRO A 208 30.47 6.90 11.50
CA PRO A 208 31.69 6.28 11.01
C PRO A 208 31.57 4.76 11.09
N LEU A 209 32.04 4.10 10.02
CA LEU A 209 32.49 2.72 10.05
C LEU A 209 33.55 2.60 11.14
N HIS A 210 33.27 1.85 12.21
CA HIS A 210 34.31 1.30 13.05
C HIS A 210 34.49 -0.18 12.70
N GLN A 211 35.63 -0.43 12.05
CA GLN A 211 36.37 -1.67 12.13
C GLN A 211 36.67 -1.98 13.59
N GLU A 212 36.37 -3.19 14.03
CA GLU A 212 37.29 -4.15 14.67
C GLU A 212 36.63 -5.54 14.68
#